data_AF-A0A8J3G2G4-F1
#
_entry.id   AF-A0A8J3G2G4-F1
#
_cell.length_a   1.000
_cell.length_b   1.000
_cell.length_c   1.000
_cell.angle_alpha   90.00
_cell.angle_beta   90.00
_cell.angle_gamma   90.00
#
_symmetry.space_group_name_H-M   'P 1'
#
loop_
_entity.id
_entity.type
_entity.pdbx_description
1 polymer ?
#
loop_
_entity_poly.entity_id
_entity_poly.type
_entity_poly.pdbx_seq_one_letter_code
_entity_poly.pdbx_strand_id
1 'polypeptide(L)'
;MTTDLDKQARIERHKTIRAGLWFAALLIVVAVLFGVYRFVTAPVRVAQNTTQTITRTVEETATAVLTRRHIEVREGRRFGRLADRAHAILVALPQTQPATLRERSFRLAHLRGSDSKVCQFEMDFGAGPVPVWVAADNHDYEKNRELGGEGERQIRIVFQTTDNSLGLSAQYARDGDAPGWALLWRRRDSLTKPISDSVMSERAMNALFRIPQDCSRSPQ
;
A
#
# COMPACT_ATOMS: atom_id res chain seq x y z
N MET A 1 19.24 -66.76 17.64
CA MET A 1 18.54 -65.55 18.13
C MET A 1 18.96 -64.32 17.31
N THR A 2 19.00 -64.44 15.98
CA THR A 2 19.57 -63.42 15.05
C THR A 2 18.66 -63.15 13.85
N THR A 3 17.60 -63.93 13.66
CA THR A 3 16.70 -63.88 12.50
C THR A 3 15.50 -62.94 12.67
N ASP A 4 15.15 -62.55 13.91
CA ASP A 4 14.03 -61.62 14.17
C ASP A 4 14.44 -60.14 14.13
N LEU A 5 15.68 -59.82 14.55
CA LEU A 5 16.24 -58.47 14.45
C LEU A 5 16.37 -58.00 12.98
N ASP A 6 16.64 -58.92 12.06
CA ASP A 6 16.80 -58.60 10.64
C ASP A 6 15.46 -58.34 9.92
N LYS A 7 14.34 -58.86 10.46
CA LYS A 7 12.99 -58.61 9.93
C LYS A 7 12.44 -57.25 10.36
N GLN A 8 12.65 -56.85 11.62
CA GLN A 8 12.23 -55.54 12.11
C GLN A 8 13.00 -54.41 11.41
N ALA A 9 14.30 -54.59 11.14
CA ALA A 9 15.10 -53.63 10.39
C ALA A 9 14.63 -53.44 8.94
N ARG A 10 14.10 -54.49 8.29
CA ARG A 10 13.52 -54.36 6.92
C ARG A 10 12.20 -53.62 6.92
N ILE A 11 11.33 -53.82 7.91
CA ILE A 11 10.03 -53.15 7.99
C ILE A 11 10.21 -51.64 8.25
N GLU A 12 11.16 -51.25 9.09
CA GLU A 12 11.47 -49.84 9.31
C GLU A 12 12.10 -49.17 8.09
N ARG A 13 13.03 -49.85 7.39
CA ARG A 13 13.59 -49.35 6.12
C ARG A 13 12.52 -49.17 5.04
N HIS A 14 11.54 -50.07 4.95
CA HIS A 14 10.46 -49.91 3.99
C HIS A 14 9.54 -48.74 4.30
N LYS A 15 9.29 -48.43 5.58
CA LYS A 15 8.48 -47.25 5.97
C LYS A 15 9.20 -45.94 5.69
N THR A 16 10.51 -45.85 5.96
CA THR A 16 11.30 -44.64 5.71
C THR A 16 11.48 -44.37 4.21
N ILE A 17 11.69 -45.40 3.39
CA ILE A 17 11.77 -45.26 1.92
C ILE A 17 10.44 -44.81 1.32
N ARG A 18 9.31 -45.37 1.79
CA ARG A 18 7.97 -44.96 1.30
C ARG A 18 7.65 -43.52 1.71
N ALA A 19 7.98 -43.12 2.93
CA ALA A 19 7.81 -41.74 3.40
C ALA A 19 8.70 -40.74 2.63
N GLY A 20 9.94 -41.13 2.32
CA GLY A 20 10.85 -40.32 1.50
C GLY A 20 10.34 -40.09 0.07
N LEU A 21 9.74 -41.12 -0.54
CA LEU A 21 9.12 -41.00 -1.87
C LEU A 21 7.94 -40.02 -1.89
N TRP A 22 7.09 -40.03 -0.86
CA TRP A 22 5.99 -39.06 -0.75
C TRP A 22 6.48 -37.63 -0.51
N PHE A 23 7.56 -37.44 0.26
CA PHE A 23 8.18 -36.13 0.46
C PHE A 23 8.83 -35.59 -0.83
N ALA A 24 9.49 -36.44 -1.61
CA ALA A 24 10.06 -36.06 -2.90
C ALA A 24 8.97 -35.66 -3.91
N ALA A 25 7.85 -36.39 -3.96
CA ALA A 25 6.70 -36.03 -4.78
C ALA A 25 6.10 -34.68 -4.37
N LEU A 26 5.98 -34.42 -3.05
CA LEU A 26 5.52 -33.13 -2.53
C LEU A 26 6.46 -31.98 -2.93
N LEU A 27 7.77 -32.19 -2.85
CA LEU A 27 8.77 -31.20 -3.26
C LEU A 27 8.75 -30.93 -4.76
N ILE A 28 8.49 -31.94 -5.60
CA ILE A 28 8.33 -31.75 -7.04
C ILE A 28 7.06 -30.95 -7.34
N VAL A 29 5.95 -31.23 -6.65
CA VAL A 29 4.71 -30.44 -6.80
C VAL A 29 4.90 -28.99 -6.37
N VAL A 30 5.58 -28.75 -5.25
CA VAL A 30 5.93 -27.39 -4.80
C VAL A 30 6.89 -26.71 -5.79
N ALA A 31 7.88 -27.42 -6.33
CA ALA A 31 8.81 -26.88 -7.32
C ALA A 31 8.15 -26.57 -8.66
N VAL A 32 7.17 -27.36 -9.10
CA VAL A 32 6.37 -27.09 -10.31
C VAL A 32 5.43 -25.91 -10.07
N LEU A 33 4.78 -25.80 -8.92
CA LEU A 33 3.95 -24.64 -8.57
C LEU A 33 4.79 -23.35 -8.48
N PHE A 34 5.99 -23.40 -7.90
CA PHE A 34 6.89 -22.23 -7.80
C PHE A 34 7.58 -21.91 -9.14
N GLY A 35 7.92 -22.93 -9.93
CA GLY A 35 8.55 -22.81 -11.24
C GLY A 35 7.59 -22.22 -12.28
N VAL A 36 6.34 -22.68 -12.32
CA VAL A 36 5.30 -22.10 -13.19
C VAL A 36 4.94 -20.68 -12.74
N TYR A 37 4.94 -20.39 -11.43
CA TYR A 37 4.77 -19.02 -10.92
C TYR A 37 5.88 -18.08 -11.40
N ARG A 38 7.13 -18.56 -11.52
CA ARG A 38 8.26 -17.72 -11.97
C ARG A 38 8.36 -17.58 -13.49
N PHE A 39 7.90 -18.55 -14.28
CA PHE A 39 7.91 -18.45 -15.75
C PHE A 39 6.82 -17.53 -16.30
N VAL A 40 5.74 -17.29 -15.56
CA VAL A 40 4.70 -16.30 -15.94
C VAL A 40 5.06 -14.88 -15.47
N THR A 41 6.07 -14.70 -14.60
CA THR A 41 6.39 -13.39 -14.00
C THR A 41 7.87 -13.00 -14.01
N ALA A 42 8.72 -13.56 -14.87
CA ALA A 42 10.12 -13.12 -14.97
C ALA A 42 10.32 -12.16 -16.17
N PRO A 43 10.71 -10.89 -15.96
CA PRO A 43 11.23 -10.06 -17.03
C PRO A 43 12.64 -10.55 -17.39
N VAL A 44 12.83 -10.80 -18.68
CA VAL A 44 14.13 -11.14 -19.29
C VAL A 44 15.13 -10.02 -18.97
N ARG A 45 16.16 -10.33 -18.16
CA ARG A 45 17.30 -9.43 -17.95
C ARG A 45 18.43 -9.83 -18.90
N VAL A 46 18.66 -8.99 -19.90
CA VAL A 46 19.92 -8.97 -20.66
C VAL A 46 20.93 -8.15 -19.86
N ALA A 47 22.06 -8.77 -19.53
CA ALA A 47 23.19 -8.14 -18.87
C ALA A 47 24.09 -7.42 -19.90
N GLN A 48 24.67 -6.27 -19.54
CA GLN A 48 26.07 -5.93 -19.88
C GLN A 48 26.58 -4.66 -19.16
N ASN A 49 27.67 -4.86 -18.41
CA ASN A 49 28.80 -3.97 -18.10
C ASN A 49 28.58 -2.61 -17.40
N THR A 50 28.46 -2.71 -16.08
CA THR A 50 29.31 -2.06 -15.05
C THR A 50 29.90 -0.67 -15.34
N THR A 51 29.33 0.33 -14.64
CA THR A 51 29.86 1.64 -14.15
C THR A 51 28.97 2.86 -14.50
N GLN A 52 28.13 2.78 -15.54
CA GLN A 52 26.98 3.71 -15.73
C GLN A 52 25.72 3.28 -14.95
N THR A 53 25.86 2.24 -14.13
CA THR A 53 24.75 1.40 -13.65
C THR A 53 24.13 1.91 -12.35
N ILE A 54 24.80 2.76 -11.56
CA ILE A 54 24.31 3.16 -10.23
C ILE A 54 23.20 4.22 -10.34
N THR A 55 23.34 5.21 -11.23
CA THR A 55 22.33 6.26 -11.43
C THR A 55 21.06 5.71 -12.11
N ARG A 56 21.21 4.86 -13.14
CA ARG A 56 20.06 4.20 -13.79
C ARG A 56 19.37 3.17 -12.90
N THR A 57 20.09 2.42 -12.07
CA THR A 57 19.42 1.49 -11.13
C THR A 57 18.63 2.24 -10.07
N VAL A 58 19.04 3.41 -9.60
CA VAL A 58 18.19 4.20 -8.66
C VAL A 58 16.93 4.68 -9.35
N GLU A 59 17.00 5.19 -10.59
CA GLU A 59 15.81 5.58 -11.36
C GLU A 59 14.92 4.39 -11.71
N GLU A 60 15.47 3.27 -12.16
CA GLU A 60 14.71 2.05 -12.48
C GLU A 60 14.11 1.38 -11.23
N THR A 61 14.81 1.42 -10.09
CA THR A 61 14.27 0.89 -8.83
C THR A 61 13.23 1.85 -8.26
N ALA A 62 13.43 3.17 -8.36
CA ALA A 62 12.43 4.16 -7.96
C ALA A 62 11.18 4.06 -8.84
N THR A 63 11.32 3.97 -10.17
CA THR A 63 10.19 3.77 -11.09
C THR A 63 9.53 2.40 -10.93
N ALA A 64 10.27 1.32 -10.68
CA ALA A 64 9.71 0.00 -10.37
C ALA A 64 8.96 -0.03 -9.02
N VAL A 65 9.46 0.69 -8.01
CA VAL A 65 8.77 0.85 -6.72
C VAL A 65 7.56 1.78 -6.86
N LEU A 66 7.65 2.84 -7.67
CA LEU A 66 6.56 3.77 -7.94
C LEU A 66 5.44 3.12 -8.76
N THR A 67 5.76 2.34 -9.79
CA THR A 67 4.79 1.56 -10.59
C THR A 67 4.09 0.51 -9.73
N ARG A 68 4.79 -0.15 -8.80
CA ARG A 68 4.14 -1.06 -7.84
C ARG A 68 3.22 -0.34 -6.85
N ARG A 69 3.51 0.93 -6.54
CA ARG A 69 2.69 1.74 -5.64
C ARG A 69 1.49 2.37 -6.33
N HIS A 70 1.60 2.69 -7.60
CA HIS A 70 0.56 3.36 -8.36
C HIS A 70 -0.69 2.48 -8.42
N ILE A 71 -1.84 3.10 -8.19
CA ILE A 71 -3.17 2.49 -8.34
C ILE A 71 -3.80 3.17 -9.54
N GLU A 72 -4.14 2.40 -10.56
CA GLU A 72 -4.87 2.94 -11.71
C GLU A 72 -6.28 3.36 -11.29
N VAL A 73 -6.67 4.57 -11.67
CA VAL A 73 -8.00 5.12 -11.40
C VAL A 73 -8.75 5.27 -12.71
N ARG A 74 -9.75 4.39 -12.92
CA ARG A 74 -10.53 4.33 -14.17
C ARG A 74 -11.20 5.66 -14.53
N GLU A 75 -11.58 6.43 -13.53
CA GLU A 75 -12.22 7.75 -13.67
C GLU A 75 -11.28 8.90 -13.26
N GLY A 76 -10.07 8.95 -13.82
CA GLY A 76 -9.02 9.92 -13.44
C GLY A 76 -9.48 11.39 -13.37
N ARG A 77 -10.32 11.85 -14.31
CA ARG A 77 -10.88 13.22 -14.27
C ARG A 77 -11.79 13.44 -13.05
N ARG A 78 -12.63 12.47 -12.71
CA ARG A 78 -13.50 12.55 -11.53
C ARG A 78 -12.68 12.50 -10.26
N PHE A 79 -11.70 11.61 -10.21
CA PHE A 79 -10.75 11.51 -9.11
C PHE A 79 -10.03 12.83 -8.85
N GLY A 80 -9.49 13.48 -9.89
CA GLY A 80 -8.85 14.78 -9.76
C GLY A 80 -9.76 15.83 -9.13
N ARG A 81 -11.01 15.97 -9.62
CA ARG A 81 -11.98 16.91 -9.03
C ARG A 81 -12.31 16.61 -7.58
N LEU A 82 -12.44 15.33 -7.22
CA LEU A 82 -12.69 14.93 -5.83
C LEU A 82 -11.48 15.23 -4.95
N ALA A 83 -10.28 14.94 -5.42
CA ALA A 83 -9.03 15.20 -4.71
C ALA A 83 -8.79 16.70 -4.51
N ASP A 84 -8.99 17.54 -5.53
CA ASP A 84 -8.87 19.01 -5.39
C ASP A 84 -9.85 19.55 -4.33
N ARG A 85 -11.12 19.14 -4.40
CA ARG A 85 -12.13 19.55 -3.43
C ARG A 85 -11.81 19.07 -2.02
N ALA A 86 -11.41 17.81 -1.88
CA ALA A 86 -11.03 17.24 -0.61
C ALA A 86 -9.81 17.96 -0.02
N HIS A 87 -8.77 18.19 -0.82
CA HIS A 87 -7.57 18.90 -0.39
C HIS A 87 -7.88 20.29 0.14
N ALA A 88 -8.68 21.08 -0.60
CA ALA A 88 -9.07 22.43 -0.17
C ALA A 88 -9.76 22.44 1.21
N ILE A 89 -10.59 21.42 1.49
CA ILE A 89 -11.28 21.29 2.77
C ILE A 89 -10.30 20.86 3.87
N LEU A 90 -9.46 19.85 3.60
CA LEU A 90 -8.53 19.29 4.58
C LEU A 90 -7.46 20.30 5.04
N VAL A 91 -6.96 21.14 4.13
CA VAL A 91 -5.99 22.20 4.46
C VAL A 91 -6.63 23.29 5.34
N ALA A 92 -7.93 23.54 5.14
CA ALA A 92 -8.70 24.53 5.88
C ALA A 92 -9.23 24.03 7.24
N LEU A 93 -9.04 22.76 7.57
CA LEU A 93 -9.48 22.22 8.86
C LEU A 93 -8.78 22.93 10.03
N PRO A 94 -9.46 23.10 11.16
CA PRO A 94 -8.80 23.48 12.40
C PRO A 94 -7.84 22.37 12.85
N GLN A 95 -6.79 22.74 13.58
CA GLN A 95 -5.95 21.76 14.24
C GLN A 95 -6.75 21.05 15.33
N THR A 96 -6.62 19.73 15.41
CA THR A 96 -7.28 18.92 16.44
C THR A 96 -6.24 18.28 17.35
N GLN A 97 -6.52 18.25 18.65
CA GLN A 97 -5.66 17.54 19.59
C GLN A 97 -6.03 16.04 19.61
N PRO A 98 -5.05 15.12 19.68
CA PRO A 98 -5.36 13.72 19.86
C PRO A 98 -5.98 13.49 21.24
N ALA A 99 -7.09 12.75 21.31
CA ALA A 99 -7.76 12.47 22.58
C ALA A 99 -6.96 11.49 23.46
N THR A 100 -6.10 10.66 22.85
CA THR A 100 -5.32 9.63 23.55
C THR A 100 -3.87 9.53 23.06
N LEU A 101 -2.98 8.94 23.86
CA LEU A 101 -1.61 8.62 23.45
C LEU A 101 -1.56 7.63 22.27
N ARG A 102 -2.53 6.73 22.19
CA ARG A 102 -2.66 5.78 21.07
C ARG A 102 -2.96 6.54 19.78
N GLU A 103 -3.93 7.44 19.82
CA GLU A 103 -4.28 8.27 18.67
C GLU A 103 -3.12 9.18 18.25
N ARG A 104 -2.43 9.80 19.21
CA ARG A 104 -1.21 10.59 18.94
C ARG A 104 -0.17 9.77 18.18
N SER A 105 0.11 8.55 18.68
CA SER A 105 1.07 7.64 18.04
C SER A 105 0.62 7.23 16.64
N PHE A 106 -0.68 6.96 16.45
CA PHE A 106 -1.25 6.65 15.15
C PHE A 106 -1.09 7.81 14.17
N ARG A 107 -1.51 9.04 14.56
CA ARG A 107 -1.36 10.25 13.74
C ARG A 107 0.11 10.49 13.35
N LEU A 108 1.05 10.28 14.26
CA LEU A 108 2.49 10.42 13.97
C LEU A 108 2.99 9.37 12.95
N ALA A 109 2.54 8.13 13.04
CA ALA A 109 2.98 7.06 12.14
C ALA A 109 2.29 7.11 10.76
N HIS A 110 1.07 7.66 10.69
CA HIS A 110 0.21 7.55 9.51
C HIS A 110 -0.07 8.87 8.80
N LEU A 111 -0.13 9.98 9.55
CA LEU A 111 -0.62 11.30 9.11
C LEU A 111 0.38 12.44 9.38
N ARG A 112 1.66 12.10 9.50
CA ARG A 112 2.74 13.11 9.64
C ARG A 112 2.70 14.13 8.50
N GLY A 113 2.99 15.39 8.82
CA GLY A 113 2.95 16.52 7.88
C GLY A 113 1.60 17.27 7.84
N SER A 114 0.56 16.72 8.47
CA SER A 114 -0.78 17.33 8.48
C SER A 114 -1.00 18.48 9.47
N ASP A 115 0.00 18.83 10.29
CA ASP A 115 -0.14 19.81 11.37
C ASP A 115 -1.33 19.56 12.30
N SER A 116 -1.66 18.27 12.51
CA SER A 116 -2.81 17.82 13.30
C SER A 116 -4.19 18.25 12.78
N LYS A 117 -4.27 18.73 11.54
CA LYS A 117 -5.52 18.96 10.79
C LYS A 117 -5.99 17.63 10.19
N VAL A 118 -6.71 16.88 11.02
CA VAL A 118 -7.12 15.50 10.73
C VAL A 118 -8.64 15.39 10.79
N CYS A 119 -9.22 14.70 9.83
CA CYS A 119 -10.63 14.33 9.84
C CYS A 119 -10.76 12.81 9.94
N GLN A 120 -11.67 12.36 10.80
CA GLN A 120 -12.01 10.95 10.98
C GLN A 120 -13.50 10.76 10.73
N PHE A 121 -13.86 9.75 9.97
CA PHE A 121 -15.24 9.33 9.78
C PHE A 121 -15.29 7.82 9.54
N GLU A 122 -16.47 7.22 9.67
CA GLU A 122 -16.65 5.78 9.45
C GLU A 122 -17.28 5.50 8.10
N MET A 123 -16.79 4.50 7.38
CA MET A 123 -17.37 3.98 6.13
C MET A 123 -17.74 2.52 6.30
N ASP A 124 -18.92 2.12 5.80
CA ASP A 124 -19.31 0.71 5.74
C ASP A 124 -19.06 0.15 4.34
N PHE A 125 -18.40 -1.00 4.29
CA PHE A 125 -18.09 -1.75 3.07
C PHE A 125 -18.79 -3.13 3.03
N GLY A 126 -19.84 -3.32 3.84
CA GLY A 126 -20.62 -4.56 3.96
C GLY A 126 -20.17 -5.49 5.10
N ALA A 127 -19.16 -5.09 5.88
CA ALA A 127 -18.62 -5.85 7.01
C ALA A 127 -18.68 -5.06 8.33
N GLY A 128 -19.39 -3.93 8.34
CA GLY A 128 -19.47 -3.01 9.46
C GLY A 128 -18.63 -1.74 9.26
N PRO A 129 -18.74 -0.79 10.20
CA PRO A 129 -18.05 0.49 10.11
C PRO A 129 -16.53 0.33 10.21
N VAL A 130 -15.83 0.91 9.24
CA VAL A 130 -14.38 1.00 9.19
C VAL A 130 -13.99 2.46 9.40
N PRO A 131 -13.24 2.80 10.47
CA PRO A 131 -12.70 4.13 10.64
C PRO A 131 -11.75 4.51 9.51
N VAL A 132 -12.00 5.68 8.93
CA VAL A 132 -11.21 6.28 7.86
C VAL A 132 -10.64 7.60 8.37
N TRP A 133 -9.32 7.67 8.37
CA TRP A 133 -8.57 8.85 8.75
C TRP A 133 -8.03 9.52 7.50
N VAL A 134 -8.28 10.81 7.37
CA VAL A 134 -7.83 11.61 6.22
C VAL A 134 -7.19 12.91 6.68
N ALA A 135 -6.11 13.27 5.99
CA ALA A 135 -5.41 14.53 6.24
C ALA A 135 -4.67 14.99 4.98
N ALA A 136 -4.58 16.31 4.78
CA ALA A 136 -3.68 16.89 3.78
C ALA A 136 -2.29 17.05 4.39
N ASP A 137 -1.24 17.01 3.57
CA ASP A 137 0.10 17.43 3.98
C ASP A 137 0.15 18.97 3.94
N ASN A 138 0.14 19.59 5.11
CA ASN A 138 0.06 21.05 5.26
C ASN A 138 1.44 21.67 5.43
N HIS A 139 2.34 20.99 6.13
CA HIS A 139 3.67 21.49 6.43
C HIS A 139 4.51 21.68 5.15
N ASP A 140 4.57 20.66 4.30
CA ASP A 140 5.32 20.72 3.04
C ASP A 140 4.58 21.57 1.99
N TYR A 141 3.25 21.65 2.06
CA TYR A 141 2.45 22.52 1.19
C TYR A 141 2.66 24.00 1.49
N GLU A 142 2.55 24.41 2.76
CA GLU A 142 2.72 25.80 3.20
C GLU A 142 4.16 26.28 2.94
N LYS A 143 5.16 25.48 3.29
CA LYS A 143 6.58 25.80 3.02
C LYS A 143 6.88 25.97 1.53
N ASN A 144 6.35 25.10 0.66
CA ASN A 144 6.54 25.23 -0.79
C ASN A 144 5.79 26.43 -1.37
N ARG A 145 4.61 26.75 -0.83
CA ARG A 145 3.83 27.94 -1.21
C ARG A 145 4.57 29.23 -0.86
N GLU A 146 5.19 29.30 0.32
CA GLU A 146 6.03 30.43 0.74
C GLU A 146 7.23 30.65 -0.19
N LEU A 147 7.77 29.59 -0.78
CA LEU A 147 8.85 29.64 -1.76
C LEU A 147 8.37 29.97 -3.20
N GLY A 148 7.10 30.32 -3.38
CA GLY A 148 6.52 30.68 -4.68
C GLY A 148 6.21 29.50 -5.60
N GLY A 149 6.32 28.25 -5.12
CA GLY A 149 5.87 27.07 -5.85
C GLY A 149 4.40 26.76 -5.57
N GLU A 150 3.68 26.13 -6.50
CA GLU A 150 2.25 25.77 -6.27
C GLU A 150 2.03 24.60 -5.27
N GLY A 151 2.99 24.33 -4.36
CA GLY A 151 2.94 23.29 -3.33
C GLY A 151 3.04 21.84 -3.86
N GLU A 152 3.70 20.96 -3.11
CA GLU A 152 3.41 19.53 -3.19
C GLU A 152 2.04 19.31 -2.54
N ARG A 153 1.06 18.85 -3.31
CA ARG A 153 -0.29 18.57 -2.81
C ARG A 153 -0.44 17.10 -2.56
N GLN A 154 -0.68 16.73 -1.30
CA GLN A 154 -0.83 15.34 -0.91
C GLN A 154 -1.98 15.18 0.07
N ILE A 155 -2.81 14.16 -0.15
CA ILE A 155 -3.82 13.67 0.79
C ILE A 155 -3.40 12.28 1.25
N ARG A 156 -3.41 12.05 2.55
CA ARG A 156 -3.20 10.75 3.19
C ARG A 156 -4.56 10.19 3.57
N ILE A 157 -4.84 8.95 3.17
CA ILE A 157 -6.10 8.24 3.47
C ILE A 157 -5.72 6.93 4.15
N VAL A 158 -6.26 6.68 5.33
CA VAL A 158 -5.93 5.49 6.12
C VAL A 158 -7.20 4.81 6.58
N PHE A 159 -7.41 3.59 6.09
CA PHE A 159 -8.49 2.71 6.54
C PHE A 159 -7.97 1.88 7.70
N GLN A 160 -8.55 2.06 8.88
CA GLN A 160 -8.16 1.34 10.09
C GLN A 160 -9.12 0.17 10.31
N THR A 161 -8.60 -1.05 10.27
CA THR A 161 -9.33 -2.26 10.66
C THR A 161 -8.92 -2.68 12.08
N THR A 162 -9.57 -3.71 12.62
CA THR A 162 -9.23 -4.29 13.93
C THR A 162 -7.77 -4.75 14.01
N ASP A 163 -7.27 -5.36 12.94
CA ASP A 163 -5.98 -6.05 12.93
C ASP A 163 -4.88 -5.29 12.17
N ASN A 164 -5.24 -4.33 11.30
CA ASN A 164 -4.28 -3.63 10.47
C ASN A 164 -4.75 -2.23 10.05
N SER A 165 -3.87 -1.46 9.39
CA SER A 165 -4.21 -0.17 8.80
C SER A 165 -3.67 -0.08 7.38
N LEU A 166 -4.54 0.23 6.43
CA LEU A 166 -4.20 0.34 5.01
C LEU A 166 -4.04 1.80 4.65
N GLY A 167 -2.82 2.20 4.29
CA GLY A 167 -2.51 3.57 3.91
C GLY A 167 -2.44 3.78 2.40
N LEU A 168 -3.14 4.81 1.94
CA LEU A 168 -3.07 5.37 0.59
C LEU A 168 -2.63 6.82 0.63
N SER A 169 -2.13 7.30 -0.50
CA SER A 169 -1.80 8.70 -0.75
C SER A 169 -2.33 9.12 -2.10
N ALA A 170 -3.14 10.18 -2.14
CA ALA A 170 -3.37 10.92 -3.37
C ALA A 170 -2.29 12.00 -3.46
N GLN A 171 -1.50 12.00 -4.52
CA GLN A 171 -0.39 12.95 -4.72
C GLN A 171 -0.58 13.67 -6.04
N TYR A 172 -0.43 14.98 -6.05
CA TYR A 172 -0.45 15.75 -7.28
C TYR A 172 0.92 15.69 -7.95
N ALA A 173 1.01 14.95 -9.05
CA ALA A 173 2.21 14.91 -9.88
C ALA A 173 2.18 16.08 -10.85
N ARG A 174 3.20 16.94 -10.78
CA ARG A 174 3.45 17.97 -11.81
C ARG A 174 4.38 17.49 -12.90
N ASP A 175 5.32 16.63 -12.55
CA ASP A 175 6.37 16.19 -13.44
C ASP A 175 5.79 15.11 -14.36
N GLY A 176 5.31 15.54 -15.53
CA GLY A 176 4.77 14.68 -16.58
C GLY A 176 3.98 15.45 -17.64
N ASP A 177 3.77 14.84 -18.80
CA ASP A 177 3.05 15.46 -19.94
C ASP A 177 1.58 15.80 -19.63
N ALA A 178 1.01 15.21 -18.58
CA ALA A 178 -0.34 15.46 -18.10
C ALA A 178 -0.34 15.59 -16.57
N PRO A 179 -0.17 16.80 -16.01
CA PRO A 179 -0.19 17.01 -14.57
C PRO A 179 -1.54 16.60 -13.98
N GLY A 180 -1.52 15.97 -12.82
CA GLY A 180 -2.75 15.46 -12.21
C GLY A 180 -2.55 14.70 -10.91
N TRP A 181 -3.68 14.37 -10.28
CA TRP A 181 -3.69 13.55 -9.08
C TRP A 181 -3.44 12.08 -9.44
N ALA A 182 -2.46 11.47 -8.79
CA ALA A 182 -2.20 10.05 -8.79
C ALA A 182 -2.60 9.43 -7.45
N LEU A 183 -3.10 8.20 -7.48
CA LEU A 183 -3.38 7.43 -6.28
C LEU A 183 -2.26 6.41 -6.08
N LEU A 184 -1.68 6.37 -4.87
CA LEU A 184 -0.57 5.49 -4.55
C LEU A 184 -0.83 4.76 -3.24
N TRP A 185 -0.45 3.48 -3.21
CA TRP A 185 -0.20 2.78 -1.96
C TRP A 185 0.90 3.48 -1.15
N ARG A 186 0.76 3.45 0.16
CA ARG A 186 1.88 3.77 1.05
C ARG A 186 2.98 2.71 0.89
N ARG A 187 4.25 3.12 1.00
CA ARG A 187 5.41 2.24 0.73
C ARG A 187 5.33 0.88 1.42
N ARG A 188 4.97 0.84 2.71
CA ARG A 188 4.86 -0.40 3.48
C ARG A 188 3.76 -1.33 2.94
N ASP A 189 2.63 -0.75 2.55
CA ASP A 189 1.43 -1.47 2.17
C ASP A 189 1.48 -1.96 0.71
N SER A 190 2.29 -1.31 -0.14
CA SER A 190 2.52 -1.71 -1.54
C SER A 190 3.26 -3.04 -1.74
N LEU A 191 3.92 -3.55 -0.70
CA LEU A 191 4.66 -4.81 -0.79
C LEU A 191 3.73 -6.01 -0.69
N THR A 192 2.71 -5.93 0.17
CA THR A 192 1.76 -7.03 0.42
C THR A 192 0.46 -6.87 -0.34
N LYS A 193 0.03 -5.63 -0.69
CA LYS A 193 -1.26 -5.31 -1.35
C LYS A 193 -2.39 -6.27 -0.91
N PRO A 194 -2.81 -6.21 0.36
CA PRO A 194 -3.78 -7.17 0.90
C PRO A 194 -5.16 -7.06 0.24
N ILE A 195 -5.39 -5.98 -0.51
CA ILE A 195 -6.59 -5.73 -1.31
C ILE A 195 -6.13 -5.32 -2.71
N SER A 196 -6.90 -5.69 -3.74
CA SER A 196 -6.59 -5.31 -5.12
C SER A 196 -6.64 -3.80 -5.35
N ASP A 197 -5.86 -3.34 -6.32
CA ASP A 197 -5.81 -1.93 -6.73
C ASP A 197 -7.19 -1.40 -7.16
N SER A 198 -7.98 -2.20 -7.87
CA SER A 198 -9.34 -1.82 -8.30
C SER A 198 -10.28 -1.51 -7.14
N VAL A 199 -10.30 -2.39 -6.12
CA VAL A 199 -11.14 -2.21 -4.93
C VAL A 199 -10.67 -1.01 -4.12
N MET A 200 -9.35 -0.81 -3.99
CA MET A 200 -8.83 0.34 -3.26
C MET A 200 -9.02 1.66 -3.98
N SER A 201 -8.98 1.66 -5.31
CA SER A 201 -9.32 2.81 -6.15
C SER A 201 -10.75 3.28 -5.87
N GLU A 202 -11.71 2.35 -5.86
CA GLU A 202 -13.10 2.65 -5.54
C GLU A 202 -13.27 3.15 -4.10
N ARG A 203 -12.66 2.48 -3.12
CA ARG A 203 -12.71 2.89 -1.71
C ARG A 203 -12.11 4.28 -1.49
N ALA A 204 -11.00 4.59 -2.15
CA ALA A 204 -10.37 5.91 -2.10
C ALA A 204 -11.28 6.98 -2.71
N MET A 205 -11.90 6.71 -3.87
CA MET A 205 -12.87 7.62 -4.47
C MET A 205 -14.06 7.89 -3.55
N ASN A 206 -14.60 6.85 -2.90
CA ASN A 206 -15.70 6.98 -1.96
C ASN A 206 -15.28 7.79 -0.72
N ALA A 207 -14.07 7.58 -0.19
CA ALA A 207 -13.54 8.38 0.91
C ALA A 207 -13.41 9.86 0.50
N LEU A 208 -12.82 10.14 -0.66
CA LEU A 208 -12.66 11.52 -1.17
C LEU A 208 -14.01 12.21 -1.40
N PHE A 209 -15.02 11.46 -1.87
CA PHE A 209 -16.37 11.97 -2.07
C PHE A 209 -17.07 12.36 -0.75
N ARG A 210 -16.74 11.68 0.34
CA ARG A 210 -17.34 11.91 1.66
C ARG A 210 -16.72 13.07 2.43
N ILE A 211 -15.45 13.39 2.19
CA ILE A 211 -14.73 14.49 2.87
C ILE A 211 -15.52 15.80 2.91
N PRO A 212 -16.14 16.28 1.82
CA PRO A 212 -16.91 17.51 1.88
C PRO A 212 -18.12 17.49 2.80
N GLN A 213 -18.69 16.33 3.09
CA GLN A 213 -19.85 16.20 3.97
C GLN A 213 -19.41 15.97 5.43
N ASP A 214 -18.44 15.08 5.63
CA ASP A 214 -18.04 14.62 6.95
C ASP A 214 -16.99 15.53 7.61
N CYS A 215 -16.13 16.18 6.81
CA CYS A 215 -15.04 17.00 7.33
C CYS A 215 -15.36 18.51 7.35
N SER A 216 -16.29 18.99 6.52
CA SER A 216 -16.67 20.42 6.50
C SER A 216 -17.47 20.86 7.73
N ARG A 217 -18.00 19.91 8.51
CA ARG A 217 -18.86 20.15 9.65
C ARG A 217 -18.16 20.03 11.01
N SER A 218 -16.86 19.72 11.09
CA SER A 218 -16.26 19.42 12.38
C SER A 218 -15.91 20.70 13.16
N PRO A 219 -16.50 20.85 14.35
CA PRO A 219 -15.69 20.62 15.53
C PRO A 219 -16.33 19.58 16.45
N GLN A 220 -15.66 18.45 16.63
CA GLN A 220 -15.55 17.73 17.90
C GLN A 220 -14.11 17.25 18.07
#